data_AF-A0A7V9EJY2-F1
#
_entry.id   AF-A0A7V9EJY2-F1
#
_cell.length_a   1.000
_cell.length_b   1.000
_cell.length_c   1.000
_cell.angle_alpha   90.00
_cell.angle_beta   90.00
_cell.angle_gamma   90.00
#
_symmetry.space_group_name_H-M   'P 1'
#
loop_
_entity.id
_entity.type
_entity.pdbx_description
1 polymer ?
#
loop_
_entity_poly.entity_id
_entity_poly.type
_entity_poly.pdbx_seq_one_letter_code
_entity_poly.pdbx_strand_id
1 'polypeptide(L)' 'MKKRAALKEAREPDLGDLAVVFLASTLAGLRDRLAADGFEDSAELIADLVEIVEDYLTRVAE' A
#
# COMPACT_ATOMS: atom_id res chain seq x y z
N MET A 1 6.87 19.07 34.90
CA MET A 1 6.27 18.82 33.57
C MET A 1 7.33 18.95 32.48
N LYS A 2 7.97 17.85 32.07
CA LYS A 2 8.81 17.82 30.86
C LYS A 2 8.07 16.96 29.83
N LYS A 3 7.18 17.61 29.08
CA LYS A 3 6.49 17.03 27.93
C LYS A 3 7.52 16.93 26.80
N ARG A 4 8.33 15.87 26.81
CA ARG A 4 9.09 15.46 25.62
C ARG A 4 8.39 14.24 25.07
N ALA A 5 7.35 14.51 24.29
CA ALA A 5 6.90 13.55 23.29
C ALA A 5 8.14 13.17 22.49
N ALA A 6 8.46 11.89 22.43
CA ALA A 6 9.42 11.38 21.46
C ALA A 6 8.90 11.83 20.09
N LEU A 7 9.62 12.73 19.43
CA LEU A 7 9.41 12.92 17.99
C LEU A 7 9.73 11.56 17.39
N LYS A 8 8.73 10.92 16.78
CA LYS A 8 8.96 9.84 15.81
C LYS A 8 9.93 10.45 14.79
N GLU A 9 11.17 9.98 14.73
CA GLU A 9 12.07 10.36 13.65
C GLU A 9 11.41 9.88 12.36
N ALA A 10 11.01 10.82 11.50
CA ALA A 10 10.48 10.49 10.19
C ALA A 10 11.58 9.75 9.41
N ARG A 11 11.30 8.52 9.02
CA ARG A 11 12.21 7.69 8.22
C ARG A 11 12.24 8.25 6.80
N GLU A 12 13.43 8.43 6.24
CA GLU A 12 13.56 8.76 4.81
C GLU A 12 13.05 7.58 3.97
N PRO A 13 12.22 7.83 2.93
CA PRO A 13 11.79 6.78 2.01
C PRO A 13 12.96 6.05 1.37
N ASP A 14 12.87 4.74 1.23
CA ASP A 14 13.90 3.91 0.61
C ASP A 14 13.43 3.19 -0.67
N LEU A 15 14.33 2.41 -1.27
CA LEU A 15 14.02 1.63 -2.48
C LEU A 15 12.97 0.54 -2.25
N GLY A 16 12.84 0.04 -1.01
CA GLY A 16 11.79 -0.90 -0.63
C GLY A 16 10.43 -0.23 -0.73
N ASP A 17 10.30 1.00 -0.24
CA ASP A 17 9.06 1.77 -0.32
C ASP A 17 8.65 2.00 -1.79
N LEU A 18 9.62 2.31 -2.66
CA LEU A 18 9.36 2.41 -4.10
C LEU A 18 8.91 1.07 -4.72
N ALA A 19 9.51 -0.05 -4.31
CA ALA A 19 9.09 -1.37 -4.77
C ALA A 19 7.64 -1.67 -4.37
N VAL A 20 7.23 -1.23 -3.18
CA VAL A 20 5.86 -1.39 -2.69
C VAL A 20 4.87 -0.53 -3.48
N VAL A 21 5.23 0.69 -3.89
CA VAL A 21 4.41 1.52 -4.80
C VAL A 21 4.19 0.83 -6.15
N PHE A 22 5.24 0.24 -6.73
CA PHE A 22 5.12 -0.51 -7.98
C PHE A 22 4.26 -1.76 -7.83
N LEU A 23 4.39 -2.46 -6.70
CA LEU A 23 3.54 -3.61 -6.38
C LEU A 23 2.07 -3.20 -6.30
N ALA A 24 1.75 -2.11 -5.57
CA ALA A 24 0.38 -1.59 -5.45
C ALA A 24 -0.23 -1.31 -6.84
N SER A 25 0.54 -0.62 -7.70
CA SER A 25 0.11 -0.26 -9.05
C SER A 25 -0.11 -1.50 -9.94
N THR A 26 0.75 -2.50 -9.79
CA THR A 26 0.64 -3.77 -10.54
C THR A 26 -0.59 -4.57 -10.09
N LEU A 27 -0.84 -4.64 -8.79
CA LEU A 27 -1.99 -5.32 -8.22
C LEU A 27 -3.31 -4.63 -8.59
N ALA A 28 -3.36 -3.30 -8.59
CA ALA A 28 -4.52 -2.56 -9.06
C ALA A 28 -4.84 -2.88 -10.53
N GLY A 29 -3.81 -2.93 -11.40
CA GLY A 29 -3.99 -3.34 -12.79
C GLY A 29 -4.46 -4.79 -12.94
N LEU A 30 -3.97 -5.71 -12.10
CA LEU A 30 -4.43 -7.10 -12.08
C LEU A 30 -5.90 -7.21 -11.65
N ARG A 31 -6.31 -6.51 -10.58
CA ARG A 31 -7.71 -6.43 -10.15
C ARG A 31 -8.60 -5.97 -11.29
N ASP A 32 -8.24 -4.86 -11.94
CA ASP A 32 -9.02 -4.28 -13.02
C ASP A 32 -9.15 -5.25 -14.20
N ARG A 33 -8.08 -5.99 -14.50
CA ARG A 33 -8.09 -7.03 -15.54
C ARG A 33 -8.99 -8.21 -15.16
N LEU A 34 -8.91 -8.70 -13.92
CA LEU A 34 -9.74 -9.79 -13.43
C LEU A 34 -11.22 -9.42 -13.46
N ALA A 35 -11.57 -8.20 -13.03
CA ALA A 35 -12.93 -7.69 -13.10
C ALA A 35 -13.42 -7.59 -14.56
N ALA A 36 -12.59 -7.07 -15.47
CA ALA A 36 -12.92 -6.98 -16.89
C ALA A 36 -13.11 -8.36 -17.55
N ASP A 37 -12.38 -9.38 -17.09
CA ASP A 37 -12.47 -10.75 -17.59
C ASP A 37 -13.58 -11.57 -16.87
N GLY A 38 -14.32 -10.99 -15.92
CA GLY A 38 -15.45 -11.62 -15.21
C GLY A 38 -15.07 -12.46 -13.97
N PHE A 39 -13.84 -12.35 -13.49
CA PHE A 39 -13.35 -13.03 -12.29
C PHE A 39 -13.56 -12.19 -11.03
N GLU A 40 -14.82 -11.90 -10.68
CA GLU A 40 -15.20 -10.94 -9.63
C GLU A 40 -14.61 -11.29 -8.25
N ASP A 41 -14.77 -12.54 -7.77
CA ASP A 41 -14.23 -12.97 -6.47
C ASP A 41 -12.70 -12.83 -6.38
N SER A 42 -12.01 -13.07 -7.50
CA SER A 42 -10.55 -12.92 -7.56
C SER A 42 -10.15 -11.45 -7.57
N ALA A 43 -10.93 -10.60 -8.25
CA ALA A 43 -10.70 -9.16 -8.24
C ALA A 43 -10.90 -8.57 -6.84
N GLU A 44 -11.94 -8.99 -6.10
CA GLU A 44 -12.19 -8.55 -4.72
C GLU A 44 -11.01 -8.90 -3.81
N LEU A 45 -10.50 -10.14 -3.88
CA LEU A 45 -9.34 -10.55 -3.09
C LEU A 45 -8.07 -9.74 -3.42
N ILE A 46 -7.87 -9.35 -4.69
CA ILE A 46 -6.76 -8.47 -5.06
C ILE A 46 -7.00 -7.03 -4.58
N ALA A 47 -8.25 -6.57 -4.53
CA ALA A 47 -8.58 -5.26 -3.97
C ALA A 47 -8.20 -5.17 -2.49
N ASP A 48 -8.52 -6.19 -1.68
CA ASP A 48 -8.11 -6.28 -0.27
C ASP A 48 -6.59 -6.20 -0.13
N LEU A 49 -5.84 -6.86 -1.02
CA LEU A 49 -4.38 -6.82 -0.99
C LEU A 49 -3.84 -5.44 -1.36
N VAL A 50 -4.46 -4.74 -2.33
CA VAL A 50 -4.11 -3.36 -2.67
C VAL A 50 -4.31 -2.45 -1.45
N GLU A 51 -5.43 -2.57 -0.74
CA GLU A 51 -5.70 -1.79 0.46
C GLU A 51 -4.62 -2.00 1.54
N ILE A 52 -4.22 -3.25 1.80
CA ILE A 52 -3.13 -3.55 2.76
C ILE A 52 -1.82 -2.85 2.36
N VAL A 53 -1.52 -2.83 1.07
CA VAL A 53 -0.30 -2.22 0.55
C VAL A 53 -0.35 -0.69 0.62
N GLU A 54 -1.49 -0.08 0.30
CA GLU A 54 -1.71 1.36 0.42
C GLU A 54 -1.66 1.83 1.88
N ASP A 55 -2.19 1.02 2.80
CA ASP A 55 -2.10 1.25 4.24
C ASP A 55 -0.64 1.28 4.71
N TYR A 56 0.19 0.35 4.23
CA TYR A 56 1.63 0.36 4.52
C TYR A 56 2.27 1.66 4.01
N LEU A 57 2.02 2.04 2.77
CA LEU A 57 2.60 3.24 2.16
C LEU A 57 2.18 4.51 2.89
N THR A 58 0.92 4.59 3.32
CA THR A 58 0.40 5.70 4.13
C THR A 58 1.16 5.82 5.45
N ARG A 59 1.39 4.71 6.15
CA ARG A 59 2.12 4.70 7.44
C ARG A 59 3.60 5.03 7.31
N VAL A 60 4.21 4.76 6.16
CA VAL A 60 5.61 5.10 5.89
C VAL A 60 5.76 6.57 5.47
N ALA A 61 4.73 7.16 4.87
CA ALA A 61 4.72 8.57 4.51
C ALA A 61 4.53 9.52 5.72
N GLU A 62 4.07 9.01 6.87
CA GLU A 62 3.90 9.72 8.16
C GLU A 62 5.17 9.82 9.00
#